data_AF-A0A425CWQ7-F1
#
_entry.id   AF-A0A425CWQ7-F1
#
_cell.length_a   1.000
_cell.length_b   1.000
_cell.length_c   1.000
_cell.angle_alpha   90.00
_cell.angle_beta   90.00
_cell.angle_gamma   90.00
#
_symmetry.space_group_name_H-M   'P 1'
#
loop_
_entity.id
_entity.type
_entity.pdbx_description
1 polymer ?
#
loop_
_entity_poly.entity_id
_entity_poly.type
_entity_poly.pdbx_seq_one_letter_code
_entity_poly.pdbx_strand_id
1 'polypeptide(L)'
;MPRPSSSLEWVVQAYIERPLLLRNRKFHVRVYVVAVGALQVYVYQNVLLLTSLNAYDPKNVDDKLSHITNTYQQQDHPDFVEADCVLLLEDMERILTQDRHMSATDAKSVTTTMLADIGAITREVFAAYRGEFSVFQPLPNCFEVYGVDFVVDEDFHVWLLEVGGFDIVNPGPDFKQTGGRLQPLIQTLFEGMVDIVTDTFFTTPTTPTTYPAFEKVYDDNWGTSASMTFRED
;
A
#
# COMPACT_ATOMS: atom_id res chain seq x y z
N MET A 1 -7.99 -26.24 -32.94
CA MET A 1 -9.15 -25.91 -32.10
C MET A 1 -9.14 -24.43 -31.82
N PRO A 2 -10.26 -23.70 -31.92
CA PRO A 2 -10.31 -22.31 -31.48
C PRO A 2 -10.17 -22.27 -29.95
N ARG A 3 -9.33 -21.35 -29.42
CA ARG A 3 -9.31 -21.03 -27.98
C ARG A 3 -10.74 -20.63 -27.57
N PRO A 4 -11.29 -21.15 -26.46
CA PRO A 4 -12.52 -20.59 -25.90
C PRO A 4 -12.28 -19.11 -25.63
N SER A 5 -13.28 -18.26 -25.90
CA SER A 5 -13.31 -16.87 -25.46
C SER A 5 -12.85 -16.78 -24.01
N SER A 6 -11.87 -15.93 -23.71
CA SER A 6 -11.33 -15.72 -22.37
C SER A 6 -12.45 -15.65 -21.34
N SER A 7 -12.62 -16.69 -20.54
CA SER A 7 -13.48 -16.63 -19.37
C SER A 7 -12.90 -15.57 -18.45
N LEU A 8 -13.62 -14.47 -18.27
CA LEU A 8 -13.28 -13.49 -17.24
C LEU A 8 -13.31 -14.22 -15.90
N GLU A 9 -12.18 -14.19 -15.18
CA GLU A 9 -12.09 -14.69 -13.81
C GLU A 9 -12.62 -13.61 -12.87
N TRP A 10 -13.31 -14.03 -11.80
CA TRP A 10 -13.95 -13.13 -10.85
C TRP A 10 -13.56 -13.52 -9.43
N VAL A 11 -13.39 -12.52 -8.57
CA VAL A 11 -13.22 -12.70 -7.13
C VAL A 11 -14.50 -12.24 -6.43
N VAL A 12 -15.08 -13.11 -5.59
CA VAL A 12 -16.17 -12.74 -4.68
C VAL A 12 -15.55 -12.49 -3.31
N GLN A 13 -15.55 -11.22 -2.89
CA GLN A 13 -14.94 -10.78 -1.65
C GLN A 13 -16.01 -10.24 -0.71
N ALA A 14 -15.88 -10.53 0.60
CA ALA A 14 -16.74 -9.94 1.61
C ALA A 14 -16.58 -8.41 1.63
N TYR A 15 -17.70 -7.69 1.59
CA TYR A 15 -17.70 -6.24 1.61
C TYR A 15 -17.64 -5.71 3.04
N ILE A 16 -16.79 -4.72 3.29
CA ILE A 16 -16.73 -4.03 4.60
C ILE A 16 -17.87 -3.02 4.68
N GLU A 17 -18.97 -3.43 5.34
CA GLU A 17 -20.21 -2.65 5.48
C GLU A 17 -20.10 -1.48 6.45
N ARG A 18 -19.13 -1.50 7.37
CA ARG A 18 -18.92 -0.45 8.37
C ARG A 18 -17.48 0.08 8.29
N PRO A 19 -17.09 0.72 7.17
CA PRO A 19 -15.77 1.29 7.03
C PRO A 19 -15.60 2.48 7.97
N LEU A 20 -14.36 2.76 8.37
CA LEU A 20 -14.04 4.05 8.95
C LEU A 20 -14.33 5.13 7.92
N LEU A 21 -15.00 6.20 8.37
CA LEU A 21 -15.37 7.32 7.52
C LEU A 21 -14.57 8.56 7.94
N LEU A 22 -14.08 9.29 6.94
CA LEU A 22 -13.48 10.62 7.10
C LEU A 22 -14.40 11.63 6.44
N ARG A 23 -14.98 12.56 7.20
CA ARG A 23 -16.00 13.52 6.74
C ARG A 23 -17.22 12.83 6.13
N ASN A 24 -17.65 11.71 6.72
CA ASN A 24 -18.69 10.79 6.21
C ASN A 24 -18.36 10.13 4.86
N ARG A 25 -17.10 10.16 4.39
CA ARG A 25 -16.69 9.57 3.11
C ARG A 25 -15.85 8.33 3.34
N LYS A 26 -16.03 7.32 2.48
CA LYS A 26 -15.25 6.08 2.52
C LYS A 26 -13.85 6.37 1.99
N PHE A 27 -12.85 5.61 2.45
CA PHE A 27 -11.51 5.69 1.90
C PHE A 27 -10.83 4.31 1.90
N HIS A 28 -9.74 4.21 1.13
CA HIS A 28 -8.77 3.14 1.25
C HIS A 28 -7.38 3.73 1.46
N VAL A 29 -6.50 2.95 2.08
CA VAL A 29 -5.12 3.32 2.38
C VAL A 29 -4.22 2.69 1.32
N ARG A 30 -3.57 3.52 0.53
CA ARG A 30 -2.51 3.14 -0.40
C ARG A 30 -1.17 3.20 0.31
N VAL A 31 -0.49 2.06 0.32
CA VAL A 31 0.82 1.88 0.93
C VAL A 31 1.81 1.47 -0.16
N TYR A 32 2.98 2.11 -0.20
CA TYR A 32 4.07 1.66 -1.07
C TYR A 32 4.98 0.71 -0.32
N VAL A 33 5.31 -0.41 -0.95
CA VAL A 33 6.18 -1.43 -0.39
C VAL A 33 7.31 -1.72 -1.36
N VAL A 34 8.55 -1.68 -0.89
CA VAL A 34 9.74 -2.02 -1.67
C VAL A 34 10.22 -3.38 -1.24
N ALA A 35 10.19 -4.35 -2.15
CA ALA A 35 10.85 -5.64 -1.98
C ALA A 35 12.18 -5.63 -2.75
N VAL A 36 13.28 -6.02 -2.10
CA VAL A 36 14.61 -5.99 -2.70
C VAL A 36 15.39 -7.26 -2.37
N GLY A 37 16.10 -7.77 -3.36
CA GLY A 37 16.87 -9.00 -3.26
C GLY A 37 15.98 -10.22 -3.02
N ALA A 38 16.50 -11.20 -2.30
CA ALA A 38 15.78 -12.42 -1.97
C ALA A 38 15.86 -12.65 -0.45
N LEU A 39 15.05 -12.03 0.41
CA LEU A 39 13.97 -11.07 0.23
C LEU A 39 13.97 -10.11 1.44
N GLN A 40 14.13 -8.83 1.18
CA GLN A 40 13.94 -7.77 2.20
C GLN A 40 12.75 -6.91 1.80
N VAL A 41 11.88 -6.58 2.76
CA VAL A 41 10.65 -5.82 2.49
C VAL A 41 10.59 -4.59 3.38
N TYR A 42 10.36 -3.45 2.75
CA TYR A 42 10.30 -2.14 3.38
C TYR A 42 8.94 -1.48 3.09
N VAL A 43 8.27 -1.00 4.13
CA VAL A 43 6.98 -0.29 4.05
C VAL A 43 7.24 1.22 4.13
N TYR A 44 6.75 1.96 3.14
CA TYR A 44 6.80 3.41 3.13
C TYR A 44 5.79 4.01 4.12
N GLN A 45 6.26 4.87 5.01
CA GLN A 45 5.48 5.35 6.15
C GLN A 45 4.57 6.54 5.80
N ASN A 46 4.82 7.24 4.69
CA ASN A 46 3.93 8.31 4.22
C ASN A 46 2.85 7.74 3.30
N VAL A 47 1.84 7.11 3.91
CA VAL A 47 0.71 6.47 3.19
C VAL A 47 -0.27 7.50 2.65
N LEU A 48 -1.01 7.12 1.61
CA LEU A 48 -2.04 7.95 0.99
C LEU A 48 -3.43 7.42 1.31
N LEU A 49 -4.34 8.30 1.68
CA LEU A 49 -5.74 7.96 1.97
C LEU A 49 -6.60 8.46 0.81
N LEU A 50 -7.01 7.54 -0.06
CA LEU A 50 -7.81 7.87 -1.23
C LEU A 50 -9.30 7.75 -0.86
N THR A 51 -9.98 8.88 -0.82
CA THR A 51 -11.36 9.02 -0.35
C THR A 51 -12.35 9.12 -1.50
N SER A 52 -13.57 8.62 -1.29
CA SER A 52 -14.72 8.98 -2.11
C SER A 52 -15.05 10.47 -1.99
N LEU A 53 -15.72 11.02 -2.99
CA LEU A 53 -16.32 12.36 -2.93
C LEU A 53 -17.72 12.34 -2.32
N ASN A 54 -18.53 11.33 -2.65
CA ASN A 54 -19.84 11.16 -2.06
C ASN A 54 -19.72 10.67 -0.61
N ALA A 55 -20.67 11.09 0.22
CA ALA A 55 -20.87 10.51 1.54
C ALA A 55 -21.26 9.04 1.41
N TYR A 56 -20.72 8.20 2.28
CA TYR A 56 -20.98 6.78 2.30
C TYR A 56 -22.41 6.51 2.76
N ASP A 57 -23.18 5.80 1.94
CA ASP A 57 -24.52 5.30 2.30
C ASP A 57 -24.57 3.78 2.13
N PRO A 58 -24.57 2.99 3.23
CA PRO A 58 -24.61 1.54 3.14
C PRO A 58 -25.91 1.00 2.51
N LYS A 59 -26.96 1.83 2.37
CA LYS A 59 -28.23 1.43 1.77
C LYS A 59 -28.26 1.62 0.25
N ASN A 60 -27.38 2.46 -0.30
CA ASN A 60 -27.37 2.81 -1.72
C ASN A 60 -26.17 2.19 -2.45
N VAL A 61 -26.14 0.86 -2.50
CA VAL A 61 -25.04 0.07 -3.09
C VAL A 61 -24.78 0.35 -4.58
N ASP A 62 -25.74 0.97 -5.27
CA ASP A 62 -25.62 1.36 -6.68
C ASP A 62 -24.80 2.65 -6.87
N ASP A 63 -24.63 3.46 -5.81
CA ASP A 63 -23.78 4.65 -5.86
C ASP A 63 -22.30 4.28 -5.77
N LYS A 64 -21.73 3.94 -6.93
CA LYS A 64 -20.31 3.64 -7.10
C LYS A 64 -19.40 4.76 -6.58
N LEU A 65 -19.80 6.02 -6.69
CA LEU A 65 -18.96 7.15 -6.28
C LEU A 65 -18.85 7.26 -4.76
N SER A 66 -19.76 6.65 -3.99
CA SER A 66 -19.66 6.53 -2.53
C SER A 66 -18.89 5.29 -2.07
N HIS A 67 -18.90 4.21 -2.87
CA HIS A 67 -18.39 2.90 -2.47
C HIS A 67 -17.03 2.54 -3.07
N ILE A 68 -16.65 3.12 -4.21
CA ILE A 68 -15.40 2.88 -4.94
C ILE A 68 -14.53 4.12 -4.83
N THR A 69 -13.33 3.96 -4.26
CA THR A 69 -12.48 5.07 -3.81
C THR A 69 -11.28 5.35 -4.72
N ASN A 70 -11.14 4.61 -5.83
CA ASN A 70 -10.03 4.83 -6.76
C ASN A 70 -10.21 6.16 -7.52
N THR A 71 -9.11 6.88 -7.76
CA THR A 71 -9.14 8.19 -8.42
C THR A 71 -9.76 8.13 -9.81
N TYR A 72 -9.52 7.03 -10.55
CA TYR A 72 -10.09 6.81 -11.88
C TYR A 72 -11.62 6.82 -11.89
N GLN A 73 -12.27 6.22 -10.89
CA GLN A 73 -13.73 6.23 -10.79
C GLN A 73 -14.23 7.57 -10.27
N GLN A 74 -13.46 8.24 -9.40
CA GLN A 74 -13.83 9.53 -8.81
C GLN A 74 -13.78 10.68 -9.82
N GLN A 75 -13.00 10.56 -10.91
CA GLN A 75 -12.95 11.59 -11.97
C GLN A 75 -14.30 11.82 -12.68
N ASP A 76 -15.23 10.86 -12.58
CA ASP A 76 -16.58 10.97 -13.13
C ASP A 76 -17.48 11.89 -12.27
N HIS A 77 -17.05 12.27 -11.07
CA HIS A 77 -17.80 13.17 -10.20
C HIS A 77 -17.72 14.63 -10.72
N PRO A 78 -18.84 15.38 -10.78
CA PRO A 78 -18.87 16.73 -11.35
C PRO A 78 -17.96 17.74 -10.62
N ASP A 79 -17.81 17.59 -9.30
CA ASP A 79 -16.94 18.42 -8.45
C ASP A 79 -15.57 17.79 -8.20
N PHE A 80 -15.09 16.91 -9.09
CA PHE A 80 -13.82 16.22 -8.87
C PHE A 80 -12.64 17.19 -8.81
N VAL A 81 -11.97 17.18 -7.66
CA VAL A 81 -10.66 17.80 -7.43
C VAL A 81 -9.78 16.73 -6.80
N GLU A 82 -8.74 16.31 -7.51
CA GLU A 82 -7.87 15.21 -7.07
C GLU A 82 -7.27 15.46 -5.69
N ALA A 83 -6.84 16.69 -5.42
CA ALA A 83 -6.28 17.09 -4.12
C ALA A 83 -7.27 16.96 -2.95
N ASP A 84 -8.58 16.98 -3.20
CA ASP A 84 -9.61 16.79 -2.18
C ASP A 84 -9.96 15.31 -1.94
N CYS A 85 -9.52 14.44 -2.85
CA CYS A 85 -9.70 12.99 -2.80
C CYS A 85 -8.52 12.28 -2.16
N VAL A 86 -7.35 12.92 -2.05
CA VAL A 86 -6.14 12.32 -1.46
C VAL A 86 -5.81 13.03 -0.16
N LEU A 87 -5.96 12.31 0.95
CA LEU A 87 -5.62 12.78 2.29
C LEU A 87 -4.33 12.11 2.78
N LEU A 88 -3.67 12.77 3.74
CA LEU A 88 -2.50 12.24 4.44
C LEU A 88 -2.87 11.83 5.87
N LEU A 89 -1.95 11.14 6.56
CA LEU A 89 -2.15 10.76 7.96
C LEU A 89 -2.46 11.96 8.87
N GLU A 90 -1.77 13.08 8.67
CA GLU A 90 -2.03 14.33 9.40
C GLU A 90 -3.47 14.85 9.20
N ASP A 91 -4.02 14.66 8.00
CA ASP A 91 -5.39 15.03 7.69
C ASP A 91 -6.37 14.09 8.39
N MET A 92 -6.10 12.78 8.41
CA MET A 92 -6.89 11.80 9.16
C MET A 92 -6.88 12.10 10.65
N GLU A 93 -5.73 12.38 11.26
CA GLU A 93 -5.63 12.73 12.68
C GLU A 93 -6.51 13.94 13.00
N ARG A 94 -6.40 15.02 12.20
CA ARG A 94 -7.22 16.21 12.35
C ARG A 94 -8.71 15.90 12.17
N ILE A 95 -9.10 15.12 11.16
CA ILE A 95 -10.49 14.76 10.92
C ILE A 95 -11.05 13.91 12.05
N LEU A 96 -10.29 12.95 12.58
CA LEU A 96 -10.72 12.13 13.73
C LEU A 96 -10.97 12.97 14.99
N THR A 97 -10.14 13.98 15.24
CA THR A 97 -10.40 14.91 16.36
C THR A 97 -11.70 15.70 16.18
N GLN A 98 -12.11 15.97 14.94
CA GLN A 98 -13.31 16.74 14.60
C GLN A 98 -14.55 15.84 14.58
N ASP A 99 -14.53 14.77 13.79
CA ASP A 99 -15.67 13.90 13.49
C ASP A 99 -15.97 12.93 14.64
N ARG A 100 -14.95 12.44 15.34
CA ARG A 100 -15.08 11.43 16.41
C ARG A 100 -14.82 12.02 17.80
N HIS A 101 -14.58 13.32 17.90
CA HIS A 101 -14.27 14.02 19.15
C HIS A 101 -13.10 13.40 19.94
N MET A 102 -12.14 12.81 19.23
CA MET A 102 -10.95 12.21 19.82
C MET A 102 -9.97 13.28 20.29
N SER A 103 -9.17 13.00 21.32
CA SER A 103 -8.02 13.85 21.61
C SER A 103 -6.97 13.73 20.50
N ALA A 104 -6.12 14.74 20.33
CA ALA A 104 -5.03 14.68 19.34
C ALA A 104 -4.07 13.50 19.60
N THR A 105 -3.87 13.15 20.88
CA THR A 105 -3.05 12.00 21.28
C THR A 105 -3.69 10.69 20.87
N ASP A 106 -5.01 10.53 21.07
CA ASP A 106 -5.72 9.31 20.69
C ASP A 106 -5.77 9.15 19.17
N ALA A 107 -6.03 10.23 18.43
CA ALA A 107 -6.03 10.22 16.96
C ALA A 107 -4.67 9.80 16.40
N LYS A 108 -3.57 10.31 16.98
CA LYS A 108 -2.21 9.89 16.63
C LYS A 108 -1.90 8.45 17.03
N SER A 109 -2.44 7.98 18.15
CA SER A 109 -2.31 6.58 18.57
C SER A 109 -3.01 5.64 17.59
N VAL A 110 -4.16 6.03 17.06
CA VAL A 110 -4.88 5.29 16.01
C VAL A 110 -4.05 5.19 14.74
N THR A 111 -3.54 6.30 14.21
CA THR A 111 -2.72 6.28 12.97
C THR A 111 -1.42 5.49 13.15
N THR A 112 -0.80 5.58 14.33
CA THR A 112 0.39 4.79 14.67
C THR A 112 0.08 3.29 14.72
N THR A 113 -1.02 2.90 15.35
CA THR A 113 -1.46 1.49 15.43
C THR A 113 -1.81 0.96 14.04
N MET A 114 -2.53 1.75 13.24
CA MET A 114 -2.85 1.42 11.86
C MET A 114 -1.61 1.14 11.01
N LEU A 115 -0.57 1.97 11.12
CA LEU A 115 0.69 1.74 10.40
C LEU A 115 1.42 0.48 10.88
N ALA A 116 1.42 0.22 12.19
CA ALA A 116 2.00 -1.01 12.75
C ALA A 116 1.27 -2.27 12.25
N ASP A 117 -0.06 -2.23 12.19
CA ASP A 117 -0.88 -3.33 11.66
C ASP A 117 -0.64 -3.53 10.16
N ILE A 118 -0.54 -2.45 9.37
CA ILE A 118 -0.14 -2.51 7.95
C ILE A 118 1.22 -3.20 7.80
N GLY A 119 2.20 -2.83 8.62
CA GLY A 119 3.53 -3.45 8.61
C GLY A 119 3.48 -4.93 8.96
N ALA A 120 2.72 -5.30 9.99
CA ALA A 120 2.53 -6.69 10.40
C ALA A 120 1.82 -7.52 9.33
N ILE A 121 0.73 -7.04 8.74
CA ILE A 121 0.02 -7.72 7.67
C ILE A 121 0.93 -7.89 6.45
N THR A 122 1.64 -6.83 6.04
CA THR A 122 2.58 -6.89 4.92
C THR A 122 3.65 -7.95 5.17
N ARG A 123 4.23 -8.00 6.37
CA ARG A 123 5.18 -9.05 6.77
C ARG A 123 4.59 -10.44 6.60
N GLU A 124 3.40 -10.69 7.14
CA GLU A 124 2.74 -12.01 7.06
C GLU A 124 2.43 -12.41 5.62
N VAL A 125 2.01 -11.46 4.76
CA VAL A 125 1.76 -11.71 3.33
C VAL A 125 3.02 -12.22 2.64
N PHE A 126 4.15 -11.52 2.77
CA PHE A 126 5.40 -11.96 2.14
C PHE A 126 5.93 -13.25 2.79
N ALA A 127 5.79 -13.41 4.10
CA ALA A 127 6.17 -14.63 4.81
C ALA A 127 5.38 -15.86 4.34
N ALA A 128 4.10 -15.70 3.99
CA ALA A 128 3.24 -16.79 3.51
C ALA A 128 3.71 -17.37 2.17
N TYR A 129 4.42 -16.59 1.34
CA TYR A 129 5.01 -17.07 0.08
C TYR A 129 6.40 -17.70 0.26
N ARG A 130 6.91 -17.76 1.49
CA ARG A 130 8.22 -18.36 1.76
C ARG A 130 8.21 -19.84 1.37
N GLY A 131 9.01 -20.18 0.37
CA GLY A 131 9.11 -21.55 -0.15
C GLY A 131 8.13 -21.86 -1.29
N GLU A 132 7.20 -20.96 -1.61
CA GLU A 132 6.23 -21.08 -2.71
C GLU A 132 6.78 -20.49 -4.02
N PHE A 133 7.98 -20.92 -4.41
CA PHE A 133 8.72 -20.37 -5.56
C PHE A 133 8.05 -20.59 -6.92
N SER A 134 7.07 -21.48 -7.02
CA SER A 134 6.25 -21.61 -8.24
C SER A 134 5.30 -20.45 -8.46
N VAL A 135 5.00 -19.67 -7.41
CA VAL A 135 4.06 -18.54 -7.43
C VAL A 135 4.78 -17.21 -7.26
N PHE A 136 5.72 -17.13 -6.33
CA PHE A 136 6.48 -15.92 -6.06
C PHE A 136 7.97 -16.25 -5.89
N GLN A 137 8.79 -15.74 -6.81
CA GLN A 137 10.23 -16.01 -6.85
C GLN A 137 11.02 -14.70 -6.83
N PRO A 138 11.40 -14.21 -5.64
CA PRO A 138 12.30 -13.07 -5.56
C PRO A 138 13.70 -13.48 -6.01
N LEU A 139 14.37 -12.58 -6.75
CA LEU A 139 15.72 -12.80 -7.27
C LEU A 139 16.72 -11.92 -6.51
N PRO A 140 17.91 -12.44 -6.16
CA PRO A 140 18.90 -11.71 -5.36
C PRO A 140 19.36 -10.37 -5.96
N ASN A 141 19.19 -10.16 -7.27
CA ASN A 141 19.62 -8.98 -8.01
C ASN A 141 18.45 -8.15 -8.55
N CYS A 142 17.24 -8.37 -8.03
CA CYS A 142 16.03 -7.66 -8.44
C CYS A 142 15.40 -6.92 -7.27
N PHE A 143 14.62 -5.91 -7.59
CA PHE A 143 13.72 -5.25 -6.67
C PHE A 143 12.40 -4.98 -7.37
N GLU A 144 11.34 -4.84 -6.59
CA GLU A 144 10.02 -4.49 -7.08
C GLU A 144 9.34 -3.55 -6.08
N VAL A 145 8.55 -2.63 -6.61
CA VAL A 145 7.71 -1.74 -5.82
C VAL A 145 6.26 -2.21 -5.99
N TYR A 146 5.56 -2.34 -4.87
CA TYR A 146 4.16 -2.69 -4.82
C TYR A 146 3.32 -1.52 -4.32
N GLY A 147 2.13 -1.37 -4.89
CA GLY A 147 1.03 -0.64 -4.29
C GLY A 147 0.15 -1.63 -3.54
N VAL A 148 0.07 -1.49 -2.23
CA VAL A 148 -0.76 -2.34 -1.36
C VAL A 148 -1.92 -1.51 -0.85
N ASP A 149 -3.13 -2.00 -1.10
CA ASP A 149 -4.36 -1.31 -0.71
C ASP A 149 -4.99 -1.98 0.51
N PHE A 150 -5.31 -1.15 1.50
CA PHE A 150 -5.99 -1.55 2.73
C PHE A 150 -7.27 -0.77 2.94
N VAL A 151 -8.19 -1.33 3.72
CA VAL A 151 -9.38 -0.63 4.22
C VAL A 151 -9.38 -0.72 5.74
N VAL A 152 -9.81 0.35 6.39
CA VAL A 152 -9.96 0.40 7.85
C VAL A 152 -11.43 0.39 8.19
N ASP A 153 -11.85 -0.44 9.14
CA ASP A 153 -13.23 -0.46 9.64
C ASP A 153 -13.46 0.55 10.77
N GLU A 154 -14.72 0.74 11.17
CA GLU A 154 -15.08 1.71 12.20
C GLU A 154 -14.49 1.44 13.60
N ASP A 155 -14.05 0.20 13.85
CA ASP A 155 -13.40 -0.25 15.07
C ASP A 155 -11.86 -0.16 14.97
N PHE A 156 -11.36 0.43 13.88
CA PHE A 156 -9.95 0.63 13.54
C PHE A 156 -9.18 -0.65 13.19
N HIS A 157 -9.85 -1.75 12.80
CA HIS A 157 -9.14 -2.90 12.25
C HIS A 157 -8.73 -2.65 10.80
N VAL A 158 -7.53 -3.09 10.46
CA VAL A 158 -6.95 -2.98 9.11
C VAL A 158 -7.19 -4.26 8.32
N TRP A 159 -7.71 -4.12 7.10
CA TRP A 159 -8.03 -5.21 6.19
C TRP A 159 -7.26 -5.04 4.88
N LEU A 160 -6.52 -6.06 4.46
CA LEU A 160 -5.88 -6.09 3.13
C LEU A 160 -6.94 -6.25 2.04
N LEU A 161 -6.90 -5.37 1.03
CA LEU A 161 -7.78 -5.42 -0.13
C LEU A 161 -7.08 -6.10 -1.31
N GLU A 162 -5.93 -5.57 -1.73
CA GLU A 162 -5.16 -6.10 -2.85
C GLU A 162 -3.67 -5.74 -2.75
N VAL A 163 -2.84 -6.56 -3.42
CA VAL A 163 -1.41 -6.31 -3.63
C VAL A 163 -1.20 -6.22 -5.13
N GLY A 164 -0.85 -5.03 -5.63
CA GLY A 164 -0.60 -4.78 -7.03
C GLY A 164 0.87 -4.42 -7.29
N GLY A 165 1.45 -4.97 -8.36
CA GLY A 165 2.71 -4.45 -8.89
C GLY A 165 2.52 -3.02 -9.41
N PHE A 166 3.50 -2.14 -9.17
CA PHE A 166 3.44 -0.71 -9.48
C PHE A 166 3.07 -0.40 -10.94
N ASP A 167 3.42 -1.29 -11.89
CA ASP A 167 3.17 -1.10 -13.32
C ASP A 167 1.91 -1.80 -13.89
N ILE A 168 1.33 -2.79 -13.18
CA ILE A 168 0.37 -3.73 -13.80
C ILE A 168 -1.06 -3.57 -13.26
N VAL A 169 -1.25 -3.29 -11.97
CA VAL A 169 -2.59 -3.39 -11.33
C VAL A 169 -3.09 -2.06 -10.81
N ASN A 170 -2.19 -1.11 -10.60
CA ASN A 170 -2.52 0.15 -9.98
C ASN A 170 -1.67 1.19 -10.69
N PRO A 171 -2.20 1.99 -11.66
CA PRO A 171 -1.48 3.18 -12.05
C PRO A 171 -1.25 3.92 -10.74
N GLY A 172 0.01 4.00 -10.30
CA GLY A 172 0.36 4.79 -9.13
C GLY A 172 -0.39 6.12 -9.24
N PRO A 173 -0.89 6.68 -8.12
CA PRO A 173 -1.67 7.92 -8.12
C PRO A 173 -1.01 8.86 -9.10
N ASP A 174 -1.72 9.22 -10.18
CA ASP A 174 -1.10 9.76 -11.39
C ASP A 174 -0.07 10.81 -11.00
N PHE A 175 1.21 10.40 -11.00
CA PHE A 175 2.29 11.22 -10.45
C PHE A 175 2.47 12.49 -11.28
N LYS A 176 1.80 12.55 -12.44
CA LYS A 176 1.81 13.69 -13.33
C LYS A 176 1.00 14.89 -12.83
N GLN A 177 0.08 14.77 -11.87
CA GLN A 177 -0.84 15.88 -11.57
C GLN A 177 -1.19 16.11 -10.10
N THR A 178 -0.68 15.28 -9.20
CA THR A 178 -0.97 15.40 -7.76
C THR A 178 -0.25 16.63 -7.18
N GLY A 179 -1.03 17.70 -6.94
CA GLY A 179 -0.58 19.06 -6.62
C GLY A 179 0.50 19.19 -5.54
N GLY A 180 1.04 20.41 -5.35
CA GLY A 180 2.31 20.68 -4.63
C GLY A 180 2.51 20.08 -3.22
N ARG A 181 1.46 19.51 -2.58
CA ARG A 181 1.57 18.75 -1.32
C ARG A 181 2.05 17.30 -1.49
N LEU A 182 1.76 16.66 -2.61
CA LEU A 182 2.04 15.23 -2.81
C LEU A 182 3.40 15.00 -3.49
N GLN A 183 3.84 15.93 -4.32
CA GLN A 183 5.14 15.88 -4.99
C GLN A 183 6.33 15.59 -4.04
N PRO A 184 6.45 16.24 -2.85
CA PRO A 184 7.54 15.94 -1.92
C PRO A 184 7.50 14.49 -1.39
N LEU A 185 6.31 13.93 -1.17
CA LEU A 185 6.17 12.56 -0.67
C LEU A 185 6.65 11.54 -1.69
N ILE A 186 6.38 11.80 -2.97
CA ILE A 186 6.81 10.94 -4.07
C ILE A 186 8.32 11.07 -4.27
N GLN A 187 8.86 12.27 -4.15
CA GLN A 187 10.31 12.46 -4.15
C GLN A 187 10.97 11.67 -3.02
N THR A 188 10.48 11.78 -1.78
CA THR A 188 11.00 11.01 -0.64
C THR A 188 10.87 9.49 -0.83
N LEU A 189 9.78 9.03 -1.45
CA LEU A 189 9.61 7.62 -1.82
C LEU A 189 10.72 7.16 -2.77
N PHE A 190 10.95 7.88 -3.87
CA PHE A 190 11.96 7.52 -4.86
C PHE A 190 13.38 7.63 -4.31
N GLU A 191 13.69 8.69 -3.57
CA GLU A 191 15.00 8.87 -2.94
C GLU A 191 15.32 7.71 -1.98
N GLY A 192 14.41 7.41 -1.04
CA GLY A 192 14.64 6.31 -0.10
C GLY A 192 14.64 4.94 -0.77
N MET A 193 13.84 4.73 -1.83
CA MET A 193 13.91 3.51 -2.63
C MET A 193 15.27 3.36 -3.30
N VAL A 194 15.80 4.41 -3.93
CA VAL A 194 17.12 4.41 -4.55
C VAL A 194 18.18 4.09 -3.51
N ASP A 195 18.15 4.74 -2.35
CA ASP A 195 19.09 4.48 -1.25
C ASP A 195 19.05 3.00 -0.83
N ILE A 196 17.86 2.46 -0.54
CA ILE A 196 17.66 1.04 -0.18
C ILE A 196 18.26 0.10 -1.23
N VAL A 197 17.93 0.33 -2.50
CA VAL A 197 18.38 -0.52 -3.61
C VAL A 197 19.90 -0.41 -3.80
N THR A 198 20.44 0.80 -3.75
CA THR A 198 21.87 1.01 -3.93
C THR A 198 22.70 0.45 -2.80
N ASP A 199 22.23 0.62 -1.56
CA ASP A 199 22.89 0.07 -0.39
C ASP A 199 22.89 -1.45 -0.44
N THR A 200 21.76 -2.06 -0.84
CA THR A 200 21.62 -3.51 -0.91
C THR A 200 22.52 -4.15 -1.98
N PHE A 201 22.68 -3.52 -3.15
CA PHE A 201 23.42 -4.13 -4.27
C PHE A 201 24.85 -3.67 -4.45
N PHE A 202 25.19 -2.44 -4.05
CA PHE A 202 26.48 -1.83 -4.37
C PHE A 202 27.31 -1.47 -3.15
N THR A 203 26.75 -1.57 -1.94
CA THR A 203 27.49 -1.29 -0.71
C THR A 203 27.66 -2.55 0.14
N THR A 204 28.71 -2.57 0.95
CA THR A 204 28.85 -3.56 2.03
C THR A 204 28.66 -2.80 3.33
N PRO A 205 27.45 -2.82 3.92
CA PRO A 205 27.17 -2.02 5.10
C PRO A 205 28.03 -2.50 6.28
N THR A 206 28.85 -1.60 6.82
CA THR A 206 29.60 -1.80 8.07
C THR A 206 28.73 -1.62 9.31
N THR A 207 27.59 -0.95 9.17
CA THR A 207 26.56 -0.76 10.21
C THR A 207 25.16 -0.88 9.61
N PRO A 208 24.12 -1.26 10.40
CA PRO A 208 22.75 -1.24 9.92
C PRO A 208 22.34 0.17 9.46
N THR A 209 22.00 0.31 8.19
CA THR A 209 21.46 1.57 7.65
C THR A 209 19.99 1.70 8.02
N THR A 210 19.57 2.90 8.40
CA THR A 210 18.16 3.23 8.67
C THR A 210 17.65 4.19 7.60
N TYR A 211 16.45 3.94 7.11
CA TYR A 211 15.81 4.76 6.08
C TYR A 211 14.64 5.53 6.74
N PRO A 212 14.72 6.85 6.94
CA PRO A 212 13.76 7.57 7.80
C PRO A 212 12.28 7.45 7.39
N ALA A 213 12.01 7.29 6.09
CA ALA A 213 10.67 7.18 5.56
C ALA A 213 10.20 5.73 5.31
N PHE A 214 11.06 4.75 5.61
CA PHE A 214 10.79 3.34 5.37
C PHE A 214 11.03 2.50 6.62
N GLU A 215 10.09 1.63 6.91
CA GLU A 215 10.23 0.62 7.96
C GLU A 215 10.52 -0.73 7.33
N LYS A 216 11.58 -1.39 7.78
CA LYS A 216 11.87 -2.77 7.36
C LYS A 216 10.97 -3.72 8.12
N VAL A 217 10.03 -4.36 7.42
CA VAL A 217 9.03 -5.25 8.03
C VAL A 217 9.36 -6.73 7.84
N TYR A 218 10.18 -7.08 6.85
CA TYR A 218 10.63 -8.44 6.59
C TYR A 218 12.09 -8.47 6.15
N ASP A 219 12.84 -9.43 6.68
CA ASP A 219 14.25 -9.66 6.35
C ASP A 219 14.53 -11.16 6.47
N ASP A 220 14.47 -11.87 5.35
CA ASP A 220 14.85 -13.27 5.30
C ASP A 220 15.57 -13.56 3.99
N ASN A 221 16.69 -14.27 4.04
CA ASN A 221 17.52 -14.51 2.88
C ASN A 221 17.09 -15.80 2.15
N TRP A 222 16.08 -15.68 1.30
CA TRP A 222 15.54 -16.76 0.50
C TRP A 222 16.59 -17.25 -0.50
N GLY A 223 17.02 -18.50 -0.37
CA GLY A 223 17.92 -19.16 -1.32
C GLY A 223 19.41 -19.18 -0.94
N THR A 224 19.83 -18.64 0.21
CA THR A 224 21.23 -18.80 0.70
C THR A 224 21.52 -20.12 1.42
N SER A 225 20.53 -21.02 1.54
CA SER A 225 20.73 -22.37 2.09
C SER A 225 21.14 -23.43 1.06
N ALA A 226 21.43 -23.06 -0.18
CA ALA A 226 22.09 -23.95 -1.13
C ALA A 226 23.41 -23.31 -1.57
N SER A 227 24.53 -23.78 -0.99
CA SER A 227 25.83 -23.70 -1.65
C SER A 227 25.71 -24.44 -2.98
N MET A 228 25.33 -23.72 -4.03
CA MET A 228 25.41 -24.19 -5.40
C MET A 228 26.91 -24.22 -5.73
N THR A 229 27.56 -25.27 -5.26
CA THR A 229 28.86 -25.68 -5.80
C THR A 229 28.58 -26.03 -7.25
N PHE A 230 28.88 -25.10 -8.14
CA PHE A 230 29.03 -25.43 -9.55
C PHE A 230 30.06 -26.56 -9.60
N ARG A 231 29.63 -27.77 -9.96
CA ARG A 231 30.56 -28.80 -10.39
C ARG A 231 31.18 -28.27 -11.67
N GLU A 232 32.47 -27.98 -11.61
CA GLU A 232 33.31 -27.87 -12.78
C GLU A 232 33.36 -29.27 -13.40
N ASP A 233 32.69 -29.43 -14.54
CA ASP A 233 32.93 -30.53 -15.48
C ASP A 233 33.89 -30.04 -16.59
#